data_AF-A0A9D9PUB4-F1
#
_entry.id   AF-A0A9D9PUB4-F1
#
_cell.length_a   1.000
_cell.length_b   1.000
_cell.length_c   1.000
_cell.angle_alpha   90.00
_cell.angle_beta   90.00
_cell.angle_gamma   90.00
#
_symmetry.space_group_name_H-M   'P 1'
#
loop_
_entity.id
_entity.type
_entity.pdbx_description
1 polymer ?
#
loop_
_entity_poly.entity_id
_entity_poly.type
_entity_poly.pdbx_seq_one_letter_code
_entity_poly.pdbx_strand_id
1 'polypeptide(L)' 'RVEQIAGEHGVPCRRLGEVGGDVLAISGNGCSLSLPVGTIRETWSTGLSRLLG' A
#
# COMPACT_ATOMS: atom_id res chain seq x y z
N ARG A 1 -15.51 -0.37 -13.79
CA ARG A 1 -15.22 0.59 -14.89
C ARG A 1 -13.75 0.52 -15.33
N VAL A 2 -12.81 0.22 -14.42
CA VAL A 2 -11.40 -0.11 -14.78
C VAL A 2 -11.19 -1.62 -14.94
N GLU A 3 -11.79 -2.47 -14.09
CA GLU A 3 -11.63 -3.92 -14.23
C GLU A 3 -12.23 -4.46 -15.55
N GLN A 4 -13.33 -3.84 -16.01
CA GLN A 4 -13.94 -4.18 -17.29
C GLN A 4 -13.00 -3.89 -18.46
N ILE A 5 -12.38 -2.70 -18.50
CA ILE A 5 -11.41 -2.32 -19.53
C ILE A 5 -10.21 -3.27 -19.49
N ALA A 6 -9.71 -3.59 -18.29
CA ALA A 6 -8.61 -4.55 -18.14
C ALA A 6 -8.99 -5.93 -18.71
N GLY A 7 -10.22 -6.39 -18.48
CA GLY A 7 -10.76 -7.63 -19.05
C GLY A 7 -10.85 -7.61 -20.57
N GLU A 8 -11.32 -6.51 -21.16
CA GLU A 8 -11.39 -6.31 -22.62
C GLU A 8 -9.99 -6.41 -23.28
N HIS A 9 -8.93 -6.03 -22.56
CA HIS A 9 -7.55 -6.10 -23.03
C HIS A 9 -6.76 -7.32 -22.54
N GLY A 10 -7.39 -8.27 -21.83
CA GLY A 10 -6.71 -9.45 -21.28
C GLY A 10 -5.65 -9.12 -20.23
N VAL A 11 -5.75 -7.96 -19.58
CA VAL A 11 -4.82 -7.51 -18.54
C VAL A 11 -5.32 -7.98 -17.18
N PRO A 12 -4.51 -8.71 -16.38
CA PRO A 12 -4.88 -9.08 -15.02
C PRO A 12 -5.12 -7.85 -14.14
N CYS A 13 -6.29 -7.77 -13.51
CA CYS A 13 -6.66 -6.68 -12.63
C CYS A 13 -7.37 -7.23 -11.39
N ARG A 14 -7.05 -6.67 -10.20
CA ARG A 14 -7.64 -7.08 -8.93
C ARG A 14 -7.85 -5.90 -8.02
N ARG A 15 -9.02 -5.84 -7.36
CA ARG A 15 -9.26 -4.90 -6.27
C ARG A 15 -8.51 -5.36 -5.01
N LEU A 16 -7.61 -4.49 -4.52
CA LEU A 16 -6.81 -4.77 -3.33
C LEU A 16 -7.46 -4.26 -2.04
N GLY A 17 -8.33 -3.26 -2.12
CA GLY A 17 -8.98 -2.68 -0.95
C GLY A 17 -9.52 -1.29 -1.23
N GLU A 18 -9.43 -0.43 -0.24
CA GLU A 18 -9.91 0.95 -0.23
C GLU A 18 -8.90 1.89 0.45
N VAL A 19 -9.14 3.19 0.33
CA VAL A 19 -8.27 4.24 0.87
C VAL A 19 -8.97 4.98 1.99
N GLY A 20 -8.19 5.47 2.96
CA GLY A 20 -8.67 6.27 4.09
C GLY A 20 -8.02 5.87 5.42
N GLY A 21 -8.21 6.71 6.44
CA GLY A 21 -7.68 6.49 7.78
C GLY A 21 -6.17 6.76 7.92
N ASP A 22 -5.66 6.48 9.12
CA ASP A 22 -4.27 6.80 9.51
C ASP A 22 -3.38 5.56 9.61
N VAL A 23 -3.87 4.40 9.17
CA VAL A 23 -3.20 3.10 9.27
C VAL A 23 -3.16 2.42 7.90
N LEU A 24 -1.98 1.96 7.50
CA LEU A 24 -1.81 1.01 6.41
C LEU A 24 -2.04 -0.40 6.95
N ALA A 25 -3.14 -1.02 6.51
CA ALA A 25 -3.45 -2.41 6.82
C ALA A 25 -3.30 -3.28 5.56
N ILE A 26 -2.52 -4.36 5.67
CA ILE A 26 -2.33 -5.36 4.61
C ILE A 26 -2.69 -6.72 5.20
N SER A 27 -3.56 -7.46 4.51
CA SER A 27 -3.95 -8.81 4.91
C SER A 27 -3.89 -9.77 3.73
N GLY A 28 -3.47 -11.00 4.00
CA GLY A 28 -3.36 -12.04 2.97
C GLY A 28 -2.69 -13.31 3.50
N ASN A 29 -3.09 -14.46 2.96
CA ASN A 29 -2.48 -15.78 3.23
C ASN A 29 -2.33 -16.10 4.74
N GLY A 30 -3.31 -15.73 5.56
CA GLY A 30 -3.28 -15.96 7.02
C GLY A 30 -2.43 -14.97 7.81
N CYS A 31 -1.78 -14.01 7.15
CA CYS A 31 -1.01 -12.95 7.78
C CYS A 31 -1.74 -11.61 7.71
N SER A 32 -1.47 -10.76 8.71
CA SER A 32 -1.88 -9.37 8.70
C SER A 32 -0.75 -8.48 9.21
N LEU A 33 -0.58 -7.33 8.56
CA LEU A 33 0.34 -6.27 8.94
C LEU A 33 -0.48 -4.99 9.09
N SER A 34 -0.22 -4.24 10.15
CA SER A 34 -0.87 -2.96 10.41
C SER A 34 0.17 -1.98 10.93
N LEU A 35 0.31 -0.83 10.27
CA LEU A 35 1.30 0.19 10.60
C LEU A 35 0.69 1.59 10.46
N PRO A 36 0.92 2.51 11.41
CA PRO A 36 0.52 3.91 11.25
C PRO A 36 1.20 4.54 10.03
N VAL A 37 0.42 5.21 9.19
CA VAL A 37 0.91 5.92 7.99
C VAL A 37 1.93 6.99 8.37
N GLY A 38 1.74 7.66 9.51
CA GLY A 38 2.67 8.65 10.04
C GLY A 38 4.08 8.08 10.27
N THR A 39 4.18 6.89 10.87
CA THR A 39 5.46 6.21 11.12
C THR A 39 6.16 5.82 9.81
N ILE A 40 5.41 5.30 8.83
CA ILE A 40 5.94 4.95 7.51
C ILE A 40 6.49 6.21 6.83
N ARG A 41 5.70 7.30 6.84
CA ARG A 41 6.09 8.59 6.25
C ARG A 41 7.36 9.14 6.90
N GLU A 42 7.44 9.14 8.22
CA GLU A 42 8.62 9.63 8.94
C GLU A 42 9.87 8.82 8.60
N THR A 43 9.74 7.49 8.62
CA THR A 43 10.83 6.56 8.28
C THR A 43 11.33 6.79 6.85
N TRP A 44 10.42 6.94 5.89
CA TRP A 44 10.77 7.26 4.52
C TRP A 44 11.46 8.63 4.39
N SER A 45 10.91 9.64 5.06
CA SER A 45 11.39 11.03 4.94
C SER A 45 12.74 11.26 5.62
N THR A 46 13.06 10.47 6.65
CA THR A 46 14.27 10.66 7.46
C THR A 46 15.32 9.57 7.23
N GLY A 47 15.00 8.52 6.46
CA GLY A 47 15.87 7.36 6.26
C GLY A 47 17.23 7.71 5.67
N LEU A 48 17.27 8.56 4.64
CA LEU A 48 18.53 9.04 4.06
C LEU A 48 19.31 9.94 5.02
N SER A 49 18.63 10.84 5.74
CA SER A 49 19.27 11.72 6.71
C SER A 49 19.91 10.94 7.87
N ARG A 50 19.32 9.81 8.28
CA ARG A 50 19.90 8.91 9.30
C ARG A 50 21.09 8.11 8.80
N LEU A 51 21.19 7.86 7.49
CA LEU A 51 22.29 7.11 6.89
C LEU A 51 23.53 7.99 6.63
N LEU A 52 23.32 9.27 6.34
CA LEU A 52 24.36 10.20 5.90
C LEU A 52 24.88 11.14 7.01
N GLY A 53 24.29 11.11 8.20
CA GLY A 53 24.76 11.84 9.39
C GLY A 53 25.62 10.97 10.28
#